data_AF-A0A939XM28-F1
#
_entry.id   AF-A0A939XM28-F1
#
_cell.length_a   1.000
_cell.length_b   1.000
_cell.length_c   1.000
_cell.angle_alpha   90.00
_cell.angle_beta   90.00
_cell.angle_gamma   90.00
#
_symmetry.space_group_name_H-M   'P 1'
#
loop_
_entity.id
_entity.type
_entity.pdbx_description
1 polymer ?
#
loop_
_entity_poly.entity_id
_entity_poly.type
_entity_poly.pdbx_seq_one_letter_code
_entity_poly.pdbx_strand_id
1 'polypeptide(L)' 'NLRWDEMLQIFNCGIGYVLVVAPDVAEEMLTRLHAQGEKAWAIGRIDRRIDGEEQVRMRNI' A
#
# COMPACT_ATOMS: atom_id res chain seq x y z
N ASN A 1 -6.21 18.79 16.19
CA ASN A 1 -5.48 17.55 15.85
C ASN A 1 -6.27 16.83 14.79
N LEU A 2 -5.62 16.44 13.69
CA LEU A 2 -6.25 15.59 12.68
C LEU A 2 -6.32 14.15 13.18
N ARG A 3 -7.41 13.46 12.86
CA ARG A 3 -7.52 12.01 13.07
C ARG A 3 -6.83 11.25 11.93
N TRP A 4 -6.52 9.97 12.14
CA TRP A 4 -5.83 9.16 11.13
C TRP A 4 -6.61 9.03 9.82
N ASP A 5 -7.94 8.90 9.87
CA ASP A 5 -8.80 8.88 8.68
C ASP A 5 -8.66 10.17 7.86
N GLU A 6 -8.56 11.31 8.53
CA GLU A 6 -8.34 12.61 7.89
C GLU A 6 -6.91 12.71 7.33
N MET A 7 -5.91 12.23 8.07
CA MET A 7 -4.52 12.25 7.60
C MET A 7 -4.31 11.45 6.32
N LEU A 8 -4.91 10.25 6.22
CA LEU A 8 -4.76 9.35 5.09
C LEU A 8 -5.46 9.84 3.81
N GLN A 9 -6.40 10.78 3.93
CA GLN A 9 -7.06 11.42 2.79
C GLN A 9 -6.32 12.69 2.31
N ILE A 10 -5.46 13.28 3.14
CA ILE A 10 -4.78 14.55 2.86
C ILE A 10 -3.30 14.34 2.53
N PHE A 11 -2.65 13.40 3.20
CA PHE A 11 -1.22 13.15 3.09
C PHE A 11 -0.94 11.74 2.61
N ASN A 12 0.19 11.56 1.94
CA ASN A 12 0.66 10.25 1.49
C ASN A 12 1.17 9.34 2.63
N CYS A 13 1.40 9.91 3.83
CA CYS A 13 1.88 9.21 5.01
C CYS A 13 3.12 8.30 4.76
N GLY A 14 4.03 8.74 3.88
CA GLY A 14 5.26 8.01 3.56
C GLY A 14 5.15 7.02 2.39
N ILE A 15 3.97 6.87 1.78
CA ILE A 15 3.75 6.02 0.59
C ILE A 15 3.51 6.92 -0.63
N GLY A 16 4.58 7.22 -1.36
CA GLY A 16 4.50 8.07 -2.56
C GLY A 16 4.00 7.35 -3.82
N TYR A 17 4.09 6.01 -3.84
CA TYR A 17 3.69 5.19 -4.98
C TYR A 17 3.19 3.82 -4.52
N VAL A 18 2.22 3.27 -5.25
CA VAL A 18 1.69 1.91 -5.02
C VAL A 18 1.80 1.12 -6.32
N LEU A 19 2.48 -0.02 -6.24
CA LEU A 19 2.56 -0.99 -7.33
C LEU A 19 1.76 -2.23 -6.96
N VAL A 20 0.88 -2.67 -7.87
CA VAL A 20 0.12 -3.92 -7.72
C VAL A 20 0.71 -4.95 -8.67
N VAL A 21 1.14 -6.08 -8.11
CA VAL A 21 1.78 -7.17 -8.85
C VAL A 21 1.19 -8.52 -8.47
N ALA A 22 1.46 -9.54 -9.29
CA ALA A 22 1.10 -10.91 -8.93
C ALA A 22 1.89 -11.39 -7.70
N PRO A 23 1.32 -12.26 -6.85
CA PRO A 23 1.98 -12.66 -5.59
C PRO A 23 3.35 -13.33 -5.79
N ASP A 24 3.50 -14.08 -6.88
CA ASP A 24 4.71 -14.82 -7.24
C ASP A 24 5.87 -13.93 -7.72
N VAL A 25 5.59 -12.68 -8.12
CA VAL A 25 6.63 -11.72 -8.54
C VAL A 25 6.94 -10.67 -7.46
N ALA A 26 6.23 -10.67 -6.32
CA ALA A 26 6.34 -9.61 -5.32
C ALA A 26 7.76 -9.49 -4.72
N GLU A 27 8.40 -10.62 -4.41
CA GLU A 27 9.74 -10.64 -3.82
C GLU A 27 10.83 -10.22 -4.81
N GLU A 28 10.70 -10.63 -6.08
CA GLU A 28 11.60 -10.19 -7.16
C GLU A 28 11.50 -8.67 -7.34
N MET A 29 10.28 -8.11 -7.36
CA MET A 29 10.06 -6.67 -7.51
C MET A 29 10.65 -5.88 -6.35
N LEU A 30 10.47 -6.33 -5.11
CA LEU A 30 11.10 -5.69 -3.95
C LEU A 30 12.63 -5.72 -4.07
N THR A 31 13.21 -6.86 -4.43
CA THR A 31 14.65 -7.00 -4.63
C THR A 31 15.17 -6.01 -5.68
N ARG A 32 14.47 -5.88 -6.82
CA ARG A 32 14.86 -4.95 -7.90
C ARG A 32 14.75 -3.49 -7.48
N LEU A 33 13.69 -3.12 -6.75
CA LEU A 33 13.51 -1.76 -6.24
C LEU A 33 14.61 -1.41 -5.22
N HIS A 34 14.92 -2.32 -4.29
CA HIS A 34 16.01 -2.10 -3.32
C HIS A 34 17.37 -1.99 -4.00
N ALA A 35 17.64 -2.80 -5.04
CA ALA A 35 18.87 -2.70 -5.83
C ALA A 35 19.02 -1.37 -6.57
N GLN A 36 17.91 -0.68 -6.85
CA GLN A 36 17.88 0.68 -7.42
C GLN A 36 17.99 1.77 -6.35
N GLY A 37 18.08 1.41 -5.07
CA GLY A 37 18.14 2.35 -3.95
C GLY A 37 16.77 2.84 -3.47
N GLU A 38 15.67 2.30 -4.00
CA GLU A 38 14.32 2.66 -3.58
C GLU A 38 13.94 1.99 -2.26
N LYS A 39 13.13 2.70 -1.46
CA LYS A 39 12.55 2.14 -0.23
C LYS A 39 11.16 1.59 -0.55
N ALA A 40 11.04 0.27 -0.57
CA ALA A 40 9.79 -0.43 -0.91
C ALA A 40 9.45 -1.54 0.09
N TRP A 41 8.15 -1.78 0.31
CA TRP A 41 7.62 -2.80 1.20
C TRP A 41 6.34 -3.41 0.63
N ALA A 42 6.04 -4.65 1.00
CA ALA A 42 4.71 -5.20 0.81
C ALA A 42 3.75 -4.61 1.86
N ILE A 43 2.81 -3.77 1.43
CA ILE A 43 1.93 -3.00 2.34
C ILE A 43 0.48 -3.50 2.40
N GLY A 44 0.13 -4.54 1.63
CA GLY A 44 -1.23 -5.05 1.61
C GLY A 44 -1.46 -6.11 0.53
N ARG A 45 -2.74 -6.35 0.23
CA ARG A 45 -3.21 -7.26 -0.81
C ARG A 45 -4.51 -6.76 -1.42
N ILE A 46 -4.82 -7.23 -2.63
CA ILE A 46 -6.12 -6.99 -3.26
C ILE A 46 -7.03 -8.18 -2.95
N ASP A 47 -8.21 -7.87 -2.41
CA ASP A 47 -9.27 -8.84 -2.14
C ASP A 47 -10.51 -8.48 -2.97
N ARG A 48 -11.40 -9.46 -3.19
CA ARG A 48 -12.69 -9.18 -3.83
C ARG A 48 -13.52 -8.27 -2.92
N ARG A 49 -13.95 -7.14 -3.45
CA ARG A 49 -14.83 -6.19 -2.75
C ARG A 49 -16.26 -6.74 -2.69
N ILE A 50 -16.88 -6.68 -1.52
CA ILE A 50 -18.32 -6.91 -1.33
C ILE A 50 -19.03 -5.56 -1.52
N ASP A 51 -20.26 -5.58 -2.05
CA ASP A 51 -21.00 -4.35 -2.29
C ASP A 51 -21.23 -3.56 -0.99
N GLY A 52 -21.08 -2.24 -1.06
CA GLY A 52 -21.09 -1.35 0.11
C GLY A 52 -19.82 -1.32 0.97
N GLU A 53 -18.81 -2.17 0.73
CA GLU A 53 -17.53 -2.07 1.47
C GLU A 53 -16.65 -0.93 0.96
N GLU A 54 -15.81 -0.37 1.82
CA GLU A 54 -14.76 0.56 1.41
C GLU A 54 -13.79 -0.07 0.39
N GLN A 55 -13.34 0.71 -0.59
CA GLN A 55 -12.37 0.24 -1.59
C GLN A 55 -10.98 0.00 -0.99
N VAL A 56 -10.64 0.72 0.07
CA VAL A 56 -9.37 0.61 0.80
C VAL A 56 -9.68 0.45 2.28
N ARG A 57 -9.12 -0.58 2.91
CA ARG A 57 -9.24 -0.82 4.35
C ARG A 57 -7.87 -0.78 4.99
N MET A 58 -7.62 0.24 5.80
CA MET A 58 -6.43 0.29 6.62
C MET A 58 -6.63 -0.52 7.90
N ARG A 59 -5.57 -1.22 8.32
CA ARG A 59 -5.54 -1.98 9.57
C ARG A 59 -4.29 -1.58 10.35
N ASN A 60 -4.39 -1.58 11.68
CA ASN A 60 -3.27 -1.31 12.59
C ASN A 60 -2.65 0.10 12.41
N ILE A 61 -3.51 1.11 12.28
CA ILE A 61 -3.18 2.55 12.27
C ILE A 61 -3.62 3.22 13.57
#